data_AF-A0A7C2C6A3-F1
#
_entry.id   AF-A0A7C2C6A3-F1
#
_cell.length_a   1.000
_cell.length_b   1.000
_cell.length_c   1.000
_cell.angle_alpha   90.00
_cell.angle_beta   90.00
_cell.angle_gamma   90.00
#
_symmetry.space_group_name_H-M   'P 1'
#
loop_
_entity.id
_entity.type
_entity.pdbx_description
1 polymer ?
#
loop_
_entity_poly.entity_id
_entity_poly.type
_entity_poly.pdbx_seq_one_letter_code
_entity_poly.pdbx_strand_id
1 'polypeptide(L)'
;MSLGPGRQVCWYVRYRILRCRNTPLAVCVYCGRAFCRDHGRFLPNEATVCNHPDCARRLAEIEEFKAYKLEAEARNLGGTCGHPACPAEVWGQCSRCRRLFCEDHLSEVYEVYYQLGRRQRRYYSVCPYCRRFYKT
;
A
#
# COMPACT_ATOMS: atom_id res chain seq x y z
N MET A 1 7.69 -0.13 39.89
CA MET A 1 8.76 -0.99 39.34
C MET A 1 8.71 -0.87 37.82
N SER A 2 9.40 0.13 37.28
CA SER A 2 9.46 0.34 35.83
C SER A 2 10.53 -0.59 35.26
N LEU A 3 10.12 -1.56 34.45
CA LEU A 3 11.04 -2.35 33.64
C LEU A 3 11.85 -1.36 32.80
N GLY A 4 13.13 -1.18 33.10
CA GLY A 4 14.01 -0.30 32.34
C GLY A 4 13.95 -0.69 30.85
N PRO A 5 13.95 0.26 29.92
CA PRO A 5 13.87 -0.07 28.50
C PRO A 5 15.11 -0.90 28.17
N GLY A 6 14.94 -2.22 28.09
CA GLY A 6 15.99 -3.12 27.64
C GLY A 6 16.50 -2.54 26.33
N ARG A 7 17.79 -2.18 26.28
CA ARG A 7 18.41 -1.44 25.18
C ARG A 7 17.92 -2.00 23.85
N GLN A 8 16.91 -1.37 23.27
CA GLN A 8 16.44 -1.76 21.96
C GLN A 8 17.59 -1.39 21.03
N VAL A 9 18.09 -2.37 20.30
CA VAL A 9 19.09 -2.16 19.26
C VAL A 9 18.36 -2.13 17.92
N CYS A 10 18.93 -1.43 16.95
CA CYS A 10 18.44 -1.51 15.58
C CYS A 10 18.32 -2.98 15.14
N TRP A 11 17.13 -3.38 14.70
CA TRP A 11 16.85 -4.77 14.35
C TRP A 11 17.54 -5.23 13.06
N TYR A 12 18.16 -4.31 12.31
CA TYR A 12 18.80 -4.64 11.03
C TYR A 12 19.96 -5.63 11.21
N VAL A 13 19.97 -6.66 10.38
CA VAL A 13 20.96 -7.75 10.37
C VAL A 13 21.78 -7.62 9.09
N ARG A 14 23.06 -7.22 9.21
CA ARG A 14 23.94 -6.95 8.06
C ARG A 14 24.52 -8.24 7.46
N TYR A 15 24.65 -9.29 8.29
CA TYR A 15 25.07 -10.66 7.98
C TYR A 15 24.34 -11.61 8.93
N ARG A 16 24.16 -12.91 8.60
CA ARG A 16 23.33 -13.92 9.33
C ARG A 16 23.32 -13.85 10.88
N ILE A 17 24.35 -13.27 11.51
CA ILE A 17 24.54 -13.20 12.97
C ILE A 17 24.81 -11.78 13.49
N LEU A 18 25.11 -10.78 12.65
CA LEU A 18 25.57 -9.46 13.10
C LEU A 18 24.47 -8.41 13.01
N ARG A 19 23.98 -7.97 14.17
CA ARG A 19 22.98 -6.90 14.31
C ARG A 19 23.66 -5.54 14.34
N CYS A 20 22.98 -4.55 13.77
CA CYS A 20 23.34 -3.15 13.96
C CYS A 20 23.26 -2.80 15.46
N ARG A 21 24.30 -2.15 15.98
CA ARG A 21 24.39 -1.72 17.39
C ARG A 21 24.00 -0.26 17.60
N ASN A 22 23.61 0.45 16.55
CA ASN A 22 23.19 1.85 16.65
C ASN A 22 21.88 1.94 17.44
N THR A 23 21.74 3.05 18.17
CA THR A 23 20.50 3.38 18.89
C THR A 23 19.35 3.51 17.90
N PRO A 24 18.22 2.83 18.14
CA PRO A 24 17.03 2.97 17.31
C PRO A 24 16.45 4.37 17.48
N LEU A 25 16.00 4.95 16.36
CA LEU A 25 15.36 6.26 16.32
C LEU A 25 13.88 6.17 15.96
N ALA A 26 13.44 5.03 15.41
CA ALA A 26 12.08 4.84 14.94
C ALA A 26 11.66 3.37 14.94
N VAL A 27 10.36 3.13 14.73
CA VAL A 27 9.74 1.81 14.64
C VAL A 27 9.04 1.68 13.28
N CYS A 28 9.35 0.63 12.53
CA CYS A 28 8.78 0.43 11.20
C CYS A 28 7.26 0.23 11.26
N VAL A 29 6.50 1.05 10.53
CA VAL A 29 5.03 0.99 10.46
C VAL A 29 4.50 -0.32 9.86
N TYR A 30 5.32 -1.07 9.11
CA TYR A 30 4.89 -2.34 8.49
C TYR A 30 5.20 -3.58 9.32
N CYS A 31 6.33 -3.61 10.02
CA CYS A 31 6.78 -4.81 10.73
C CYS A 31 6.99 -4.61 12.24
N GLY A 32 6.79 -3.40 12.77
CA GLY A 32 6.94 -3.08 14.19
C GLY A 32 8.37 -3.14 14.74
N ARG A 33 9.38 -3.32 13.86
CA ARG A 33 10.78 -3.45 14.28
C ARG A 33 11.44 -2.09 14.41
N ALA A 34 12.18 -1.89 15.49
CA ALA A 34 12.96 -0.67 15.74
C ALA A 34 14.20 -0.59 14.81
N PHE A 35 14.52 0.60 14.32
CA PHE A 35 15.67 0.82 13.43
C PHE A 35 16.35 2.18 13.64
N CYS A 36 17.64 2.29 13.27
CA CYS A 36 18.42 3.53 13.36
C CYS A 36 18.35 4.33 12.05
N ARG A 37 18.91 5.55 12.04
CA ARG A 37 18.89 6.46 10.86
C ARG A 37 19.32 5.80 9.55
N ASP A 38 20.32 4.92 9.60
CA ASP A 38 20.93 4.30 8.41
C ASP A 38 20.12 3.13 7.85
N HIS A 39 19.20 2.56 8.64
CA HIS A 39 18.49 1.32 8.31
C HIS A 39 16.99 1.50 8.10
N GLY A 40 16.58 2.72 7.76
CA GLY A 40 15.24 2.98 7.26
C GLY A 40 15.07 4.40 6.71
N ARG A 41 13.85 4.67 6.29
CA ARG A 41 13.40 5.95 5.74
C ARG A 41 12.47 6.63 6.74
N PHE A 42 12.62 7.94 6.83
CA PHE A 42 11.77 8.83 7.61
C PHE A 42 10.95 9.65 6.61
N LEU A 43 9.67 9.35 6.52
CA LEU A 43 8.76 9.93 5.53
C LEU A 43 8.15 11.24 6.09
N PRO A 44 7.64 12.14 5.23
CA PRO A 44 7.14 13.45 5.64
C PRO A 44 6.01 13.45 6.69
N ASN A 45 5.21 12.37 6.76
CA ASN A 45 4.06 12.27 7.69
C ASN A 45 4.43 11.54 8.98
N GLU A 46 5.66 11.70 9.47
CA GLU A 46 6.23 10.99 10.64
C GLU A 46 6.28 9.46 10.50
N ALA A 47 5.80 8.92 9.37
CA ALA A 47 5.84 7.51 9.06
C ALA A 47 7.28 7.07 8.82
N THR A 48 7.63 5.93 9.40
CA THR A 48 9.00 5.42 9.39
C THR A 48 9.00 3.98 8.90
N VAL A 49 9.89 3.66 7.95
CA VAL A 49 9.92 2.34 7.28
C VAL A 49 11.35 1.81 7.30
N CYS A 50 11.56 0.59 7.81
CA CYS A 50 12.88 -0.02 7.80
C CYS A 50 13.29 -0.49 6.39
N ASN A 51 14.59 -0.64 6.15
CA ASN A 51 15.15 -1.11 4.87
C ASN A 51 15.02 -2.63 4.66
N HIS A 52 14.19 -3.33 5.45
CA HIS A 52 13.93 -4.75 5.21
C HIS A 52 13.27 -4.94 3.83
N PRO A 53 13.69 -5.92 3.01
CA PRO A 53 13.22 -6.07 1.63
C PRO A 53 11.69 -6.04 1.48
N ASP A 54 10.97 -6.77 2.33
CA ASP A 54 9.49 -6.76 2.30
C ASP A 54 8.87 -5.40 2.63
N CYS A 55 9.47 -4.66 3.58
CA CYS A 55 8.98 -3.34 3.98
C CYS A 55 9.29 -2.29 2.89
N ALA A 56 10.48 -2.37 2.30
CA ALA A 56 10.87 -1.53 1.18
C ALA A 56 10.00 -1.78 -0.06
N ARG A 57 9.73 -3.05 -0.40
CA ARG A 57 8.81 -3.43 -1.48
C ARG A 57 7.41 -2.88 -1.24
N ARG A 58 6.86 -3.04 -0.03
CA ARG A 58 5.54 -2.51 0.33
C ARG A 58 5.47 -0.98 0.23
N LEU A 59 6.53 -0.28 0.61
CA LEU A 59 6.62 1.17 0.42
C LEU A 59 6.57 1.54 -1.07
N ALA A 60 7.37 0.86 -1.90
CA ALA A 60 7.39 1.07 -3.35
C ALA A 60 6.02 0.82 -4.00
N GLU A 61 5.32 -0.26 -3.61
CA GLU A 61 3.97 -0.56 -4.11
C GLU A 61 2.95 0.54 -3.75
N ILE A 62 3.10 1.17 -2.58
CA ILE A 62 2.25 2.29 -2.15
C ILE A 62 2.60 3.56 -2.93
N GLU A 63 3.88 3.83 -3.17
CA GLU A 63 4.34 4.97 -3.99
C GLU A 63 3.85 4.83 -5.44
N GLU A 64 3.97 3.65 -6.04
CA GLU A 64 3.45 3.30 -7.36
C GLU A 64 1.93 3.52 -7.42
N PHE A 65 1.19 3.04 -6.41
CA PHE A 65 -0.26 3.23 -6.36
C PHE A 65 -0.67 4.70 -6.23
N LYS A 66 0.09 5.51 -5.48
CA LYS A 66 -0.15 6.95 -5.36
C LYS A 66 0.08 7.65 -6.71
N ALA A 67 1.16 7.32 -7.41
CA ALA A 67 1.45 7.87 -8.74
C ALA A 67 0.33 7.51 -9.73
N TYR A 68 -0.04 6.23 -9.81
CA TYR A 68 -1.16 5.76 -10.63
C TYR A 68 -2.47 6.51 -10.33
N LYS A 69 -2.78 6.74 -9.05
CA LYS A 69 -4.00 7.45 -8.63
C LYS A 69 -3.99 8.92 -9.06
N LEU A 70 -2.83 9.57 -9.03
CA LEU A 70 -2.67 10.97 -9.47
C LEU A 70 -2.81 11.10 -10.98
N GLU A 71 -2.19 10.20 -11.74
CA GLU A 71 -2.31 10.17 -13.20
C GLU A 71 -3.76 9.95 -13.64
N ALA A 72 -4.44 8.97 -13.04
CA ALA A 72 -5.84 8.72 -13.31
C ALA A 72 -6.73 9.92 -12.94
N GLU A 73 -6.42 10.66 -11.87
CA GLU A 73 -7.15 11.87 -11.50
C GLU A 73 -6.99 12.98 -12.54
N ALA A 74 -5.76 13.23 -12.99
CA ALA A 74 -5.49 14.23 -14.03
C ALA A 74 -6.29 13.94 -15.32
N ARG A 75 -6.40 12.66 -15.70
CA ARG A 75 -7.20 12.24 -16.86
C ARG A 75 -8.70 12.41 -16.66
N ASN A 76 -9.20 12.05 -15.49
CA ASN A 76 -10.63 12.21 -15.16
C ASN A 76 -11.05 13.69 -15.15
N LEU A 77 -10.18 14.61 -14.72
CA LEU A 77 -10.44 16.04 -14.81
C LEU A 77 -10.61 16.51 -16.26
N GLY A 78 -9.97 15.83 -17.21
CA GLY A 78 -10.17 16.01 -18.66
C GLY A 78 -11.33 15.19 -19.25
N GLY A 79 -12.16 14.54 -18.43
CA GLY A 79 -13.32 13.76 -18.88
C GLY A 79 -13.00 12.39 -19.51
N THR A 80 -11.75 11.93 -19.44
CA THR A 80 -11.33 10.67 -20.04
C THR A 80 -11.10 9.57 -19.00
N CYS A 81 -11.11 8.33 -19.47
CA CYS A 81 -10.77 7.16 -18.65
C CYS A 81 -9.42 7.33 -17.94
N GLY A 82 -9.40 6.99 -16.64
CA GLY A 82 -8.18 7.03 -15.82
C GLY A 82 -7.11 6.01 -16.18
N HIS A 83 -7.35 5.12 -17.16
CA HIS A 83 -6.33 4.19 -17.65
C HIS A 83 -5.31 4.93 -18.54
N PRO A 84 -3.99 4.63 -18.42
CA PRO A 84 -2.97 5.25 -19.26
C PRO A 84 -3.30 5.16 -20.75
N ALA A 85 -3.21 6.29 -21.46
CA ALA A 85 -3.44 6.39 -22.89
C ALA A 85 -4.83 5.94 -23.40
N CYS A 86 -5.85 5.76 -22.54
CA CYS A 86 -7.20 5.40 -22.98
C CYS A 86 -8.05 6.66 -23.28
N PRO A 87 -8.46 6.93 -24.54
CA PRO A 87 -9.22 8.12 -24.89
C PRO A 87 -10.72 8.00 -24.61
N ALA A 88 -11.20 6.82 -24.18
CA ALA A 88 -12.62 6.56 -23.98
C ALA A 88 -13.22 7.45 -22.88
N GLU A 89 -14.52 7.72 -23.00
CA GLU A 89 -15.31 8.44 -22.01
C GLU A 89 -15.43 7.66 -20.70
N VAL A 90 -15.68 8.40 -19.61
CA VAL A 90 -15.88 7.81 -18.29
C VAL A 90 -17.24 7.13 -18.21
N TRP A 91 -17.27 5.89 -17.70
CA TRP A 91 -18.49 5.10 -17.53
C TRP A 91 -18.82 4.89 -16.05
N GLY A 92 -17.82 4.53 -15.25
CA GLY A 92 -18.03 4.16 -13.86
C GLY A 92 -16.84 4.49 -12.96
N GLN A 93 -17.01 4.23 -11.66
CA GLN A 93 -16.01 4.50 -10.64
C GLN A 93 -15.43 3.21 -10.07
N CYS A 94 -14.11 3.15 -9.91
CA CYS A 94 -13.48 2.09 -9.14
C CYS A 94 -13.81 2.24 -7.64
N SER A 95 -14.37 1.19 -7.05
CA SER A 95 -14.78 1.13 -5.64
C SER A 95 -13.61 1.32 -4.66
N ARG A 96 -12.38 0.98 -5.07
CA ARG A 96 -11.17 1.04 -4.21
C ARG A 96 -10.42 2.37 -4.32
N CYS A 97 -10.02 2.79 -5.53
CA CYS A 97 -9.25 4.02 -5.72
C CYS A 97 -10.10 5.28 -5.94
N ARG A 98 -11.42 5.11 -6.16
CA ARG A 98 -12.41 6.18 -6.40
C ARG A 98 -12.18 7.00 -7.69
N ARG A 99 -11.33 6.51 -8.59
CA ARG A 99 -11.10 7.11 -9.92
C ARG A 99 -12.08 6.53 -10.95
N LEU A 100 -12.35 7.32 -11.99
CA LEU A 100 -13.29 7.00 -13.07
C LEU A 100 -12.58 6.27 -14.20
N PHE A 101 -13.30 5.35 -14.83
CA PHE A 101 -12.79 4.50 -15.91
C PHE A 101 -13.93 4.20 -16.89
N CYS A 102 -13.59 3.86 -18.13
CA CYS A 102 -14.53 3.32 -19.12
C CYS A 102 -14.95 1.90 -18.75
N GLU A 103 -15.97 1.37 -19.44
CA GLU A 103 -16.49 0.01 -19.24
C GLU A 103 -15.38 -1.04 -19.39
N ASP A 104 -14.55 -0.97 -20.43
CA ASP A 104 -13.45 -1.92 -20.69
C ASP A 104 -12.39 -1.97 -19.58
N HIS A 105 -12.20 -0.87 -18.86
CA HIS A 105 -11.20 -0.75 -17.79
C HIS A 105 -11.82 -0.88 -16.41
N LEU A 106 -13.06 -1.37 -16.30
CA LEU A 106 -13.67 -1.79 -15.04
C LEU A 106 -13.97 -3.27 -15.10
N SER A 107 -13.44 -3.99 -14.11
CA SER A 107 -13.78 -5.39 -13.88
C SER A 107 -14.66 -5.50 -12.66
N GLU A 108 -15.64 -6.39 -12.70
CA GLU A 108 -16.40 -6.77 -11.51
C GLU A 108 -15.60 -7.80 -10.70
N VAL A 109 -15.53 -7.59 -9.38
CA VAL A 109 -15.00 -8.54 -8.42
C VAL A 109 -15.97 -8.69 -7.26
N TYR A 110 -15.93 -9.82 -6.57
CA TYR A 110 -16.72 -10.00 -5.36
C TYR A 110 -15.88 -10.46 -4.19
N GLU A 111 -16.28 -10.05 -2.99
CA GLU A 111 -15.79 -10.63 -1.73
C GLU A 111 -16.90 -11.42 -1.08
N VAL A 112 -16.51 -12.55 -0.49
CA VAL A 112 -17.41 -13.39 0.29
C VAL A 112 -17.29 -12.97 1.75
N TYR A 113 -18.43 -12.69 2.37
CA TYR A 113 -18.50 -12.40 3.80
C TYR A 113 -19.66 -13.16 4.44
N TYR A 114 -19.59 -13.35 5.75
CA TYR A 114 -20.64 -14.00 6.52
C TYR A 114 -21.41 -12.95 7.30
N GLN A 115 -22.72 -12.90 7.10
CA GLN A 115 -23.63 -12.04 7.84
C GLN A 115 -24.77 -12.89 8.39
N LEU A 116 -24.94 -12.90 9.71
CA LEU A 116 -25.95 -13.70 10.42
C LEU A 116 -25.91 -15.19 10.02
N GLY A 117 -24.69 -15.76 9.96
CA GLY A 117 -24.48 -17.16 9.57
C GLY A 117 -24.70 -17.48 8.08
N ARG A 118 -25.10 -16.50 7.26
CA ARG A 118 -25.30 -16.68 5.82
C ARG A 118 -24.11 -16.16 5.04
N ARG A 119 -23.67 -16.94 4.05
CA ARG A 119 -22.64 -16.55 3.08
C ARG A 119 -23.22 -15.55 2.09
N GLN A 120 -22.69 -14.34 2.07
CA GLN A 120 -23.07 -13.25 1.18
C GLN A 120 -21.93 -12.93 0.21
N ARG A 121 -22.27 -12.37 -0.95
CA ARG A 121 -21.30 -11.83 -1.93
C ARG A 121 -21.53 -10.34 -2.06
N ARG A 122 -20.47 -9.56 -1.92
CA ARG A 122 -20.49 -8.12 -2.22
C ARG A 122 -19.69 -7.86 -3.47
N TYR A 123 -20.33 -7.30 -4.48
CA TYR A 123 -19.71 -6.96 -5.75
C TYR A 123 -19.10 -5.56 -5.72
N TYR A 124 -18.01 -5.39 -6.44
CA TYR A 124 -17.25 -4.15 -6.56
C TYR A 124 -16.76 -3.99 -8.00
N SER A 125 -16.84 -2.78 -8.51
CA SER A 125 -16.15 -2.35 -9.73
C SER A 125 -14.71 -1.97 -9.42
N VAL A 126 -13.73 -2.55 -10.11
CA VAL A 126 -12.31 -2.28 -9.88
C VAL A 126 -11.55 -2.04 -11.16
N CYS A 127 -10.62 -1.07 -11.13
CA CYS A 127 -9.73 -0.79 -12.25
C CYS A 127 -8.60 -1.84 -12.36
N PRO A 128 -7.84 -1.87 -13.47
CA PRO A 128 -6.84 -2.90 -13.71
C PRO A 128 -5.75 -2.94 -12.64
N TYR A 129 -5.34 -1.78 -12.12
CA TYR A 129 -4.37 -1.72 -11.02
C TYR A 129 -4.95 -2.29 -9.73
N CYS A 130 -6.16 -1.87 -9.35
CA CYS A 130 -6.79 -2.34 -8.11
C CYS A 130 -7.18 -3.82 -8.17
N ARG A 131 -7.42 -4.38 -9.37
CA ARG A 131 -7.74 -5.80 -9.57
C ARG A 131 -6.64 -6.72 -9.02
N ARG A 132 -5.37 -6.30 -9.07
CA ARG A 132 -4.20 -7.06 -8.56
C ARG A 132 -4.29 -7.41 -7.07
N PHE A 133 -5.12 -6.70 -6.30
CA PHE A 133 -5.30 -6.94 -4.86
C PHE A 133 -6.45 -7.89 -4.53
N TYR A 134 -7.24 -8.32 -5.51
CA TYR A 134 -8.33 -9.27 -5.32
C TYR A 134 -7.87 -10.65 -5.80
N LYS A 135 -8.02 -11.65 -4.93
CA LYS A 135 -7.83 -13.05 -5.34
C LYS A 135 -9.01 -13.44 -6.24
N THR A 136 -8.70 -14.01 -7.40
CA THR A 136 -9.65 -14.72 -8.27
C THR A 136 -10.09 -16.01 -7.62
#